data_AF-L1JZW6-F1
#
_entry.id   AF-L1JZW6-F1
#
_cell.length_a   1.000
_cell.length_b   1.000
_cell.length_c   1.000
_cell.angle_alpha   90.00
_cell.angle_beta   90.00
_cell.angle_gamma   90.00
#
_symmetry.space_group_name_H-M   'P 1'
#
loop_
_entity.id
_entity.type
_entity.pdbx_description
1 polymer ?
#
loop_
_entity_poly.entity_id
_entity_poly.type
_entity_poly.pdbx_seq_one_letter_code
_entity_poly.pdbx_strand_id
1 'polypeptide(L)'
;MARRSLGIRFASQRTGGGEGLRVEEVLEGFDASVDGKVRRGDIVIAIDGVKISELSMKEMTNLILGEEGSCAQLDVLRNEDQHSVIRVEVFRGNSAQDRADEHRAHQSKEDANRITSHRIFDTSMSKSLSDGELHEARRLFERFQKENQSSRITFDQFKQIYAYRQTERDKKPDTTNIPVNQGALFKSEEQLENMLTMEHKLAERRRNNLKTVSKEKLCRSLSKLYVQTNSSQQTELKAKFRHMLENDDDNHRINDFANFVLELFNDLSDRDSPANIELEIEFRAIFADLLSVPLDIFDSERSVPRRLLPHLMKWKRAQNIEIAKKIGLDEIVEDDTDELSYQEEPVSSHPMLERLRNELSTSKAQKFFESISACS
;
A
#
# COMPACT_ATOMS: atom_id res chain seq x y z
N MET A 1 39.77 25.32 4.47
CA MET A 1 38.46 24.67 4.36
C MET A 1 37.87 24.52 5.75
N ALA A 2 36.57 24.71 5.92
CA ALA A 2 35.93 24.50 7.21
C ALA A 2 35.92 23.00 7.54
N ARG A 3 36.24 22.65 8.79
CA ARG A 3 36.13 21.26 9.29
C ARG A 3 34.83 21.14 10.06
N ARG A 4 34.06 20.09 9.79
CA ARG A 4 32.81 19.80 10.50
C ARG A 4 32.85 18.43 11.16
N SER A 5 32.11 18.31 12.25
CA SER A 5 31.93 17.05 12.97
C SER A 5 30.79 16.23 12.36
N LEU A 6 30.68 14.99 12.80
CA LEU A 6 29.62 14.04 12.42
C LEU A 6 28.28 14.31 13.11
N GLY A 7 28.18 15.36 13.92
CA GLY A 7 26.97 15.60 14.73
C GLY A 7 26.76 14.56 15.83
N ILE A 8 27.82 13.90 16.30
CA ILE A 8 27.77 12.89 17.35
C ILE A 8 28.71 13.32 18.48
N ARG A 9 28.23 13.29 19.72
CA ARG A 9 29.06 13.43 20.91
C ARG A 9 29.51 12.05 21.37
N PHE A 10 30.81 11.89 21.57
CA PHE A 10 31.41 10.66 22.03
C PHE A 10 31.91 10.80 23.47
N ALA A 11 31.69 9.76 24.27
CA ALA A 11 32.35 9.54 25.54
C ALA A 11 33.46 8.50 25.36
N SER A 12 34.63 8.72 25.97
CA SER A 12 35.70 7.73 25.98
C SER A 12 35.29 6.52 26.81
N GLN A 13 35.47 5.32 26.26
CA GLN A 13 35.18 4.06 26.92
C GLN A 13 36.38 3.14 26.80
N ARG A 14 36.84 2.58 27.93
CA ARG A 14 37.85 1.51 27.91
C ARG A 14 37.20 0.21 27.44
N THR A 15 37.74 -0.35 26.37
CA THR A 15 37.41 -1.69 25.89
C THR A 15 38.58 -2.64 26.18
N GLY A 16 38.34 -3.95 26.20
CA GLY A 16 39.37 -4.95 26.55
C GLY A 16 40.62 -4.97 25.65
N GLY A 17 40.66 -4.16 24.59
CA GLY A 17 41.80 -4.00 23.67
C GLY A 17 42.26 -2.55 23.44
N GLY A 18 41.77 -1.55 24.17
CA GLY A 18 42.18 -0.15 23.98
C GLY A 18 41.13 0.90 24.38
N GLU A 19 41.42 2.18 24.11
CA GLU A 19 40.43 3.27 24.18
C GLU A 19 39.46 3.16 23.00
N GLY A 20 38.16 3.20 23.28
CA GLY A 20 37.08 3.20 22.29
C GLY A 20 36.16 4.40 22.49
N LEU A 21 35.29 4.64 21.52
CA LEU A 21 34.29 5.71 21.60
C LEU A 21 32.90 5.14 21.77
N ARG A 22 32.21 5.60 22.81
CA ARG A 22 30.79 5.36 22.99
C ARG A 22 30.02 6.57 22.52
N VAL A 23 28.95 6.33 21.77
CA VAL A 23 28.00 7.40 21.42
C VAL A 23 27.27 7.83 22.69
N GLU A 24 27.55 9.05 23.14
CA GLU A 24 26.88 9.66 24.29
C GLU A 24 25.58 10.34 23.88
N GLU A 25 25.61 11.06 22.76
CA GLU A 25 24.50 11.84 22.24
C GLU A 25 24.62 11.99 20.72
N VAL A 26 23.49 11.97 20.03
CA VAL A 26 23.40 12.30 18.61
C VAL A 26 22.74 13.67 18.51
N LEU A 27 23.42 14.65 17.91
CA LEU A 27 22.98 16.04 17.86
C LEU A 27 21.89 16.21 16.80
N GLU A 28 20.76 16.80 17.20
CA GLU A 28 19.65 17.10 16.29
C GLU A 28 20.07 18.07 15.18
N GLY A 29 19.55 17.84 13.96
CA GLY A 29 19.83 18.66 12.78
C GLY A 29 21.05 18.22 11.97
N PHE A 30 21.81 17.24 12.46
CA PHE A 30 22.90 16.58 11.73
C PHE A 30 22.44 15.27 11.12
N ASP A 31 23.16 14.79 10.10
CA ASP A 31 22.80 13.59 9.34
C ASP A 31 22.66 12.33 10.21
N ALA A 32 23.53 12.17 11.20
CA ALA A 32 23.46 11.07 12.19
C ALA A 32 22.14 11.03 12.98
N SER A 33 21.44 12.16 13.12
CA SER A 33 20.13 12.22 13.81
C SER A 33 18.96 11.89 12.90
N VAL A 34 19.10 12.11 11.60
CA VAL A 34 18.00 11.98 10.62
C VAL A 34 17.78 10.52 10.24
N ASP A 35 18.84 9.75 10.08
CA ASP A 35 18.75 8.36 9.63
C ASP A 35 18.43 7.37 10.77
N GLY A 36 18.63 7.78 12.03
CA GLY A 36 18.42 6.95 13.23
C GLY A 36 19.31 5.68 13.29
N LYS A 37 20.34 5.59 12.43
CA LYS A 37 21.20 4.41 12.30
C LYS A 37 22.22 4.35 13.43
N VAL A 38 22.78 5.50 13.82
CA VAL A 38 23.62 5.64 15.01
C VAL A 38 22.75 5.98 16.21
N ARG A 39 22.95 5.29 17.33
CA ARG A 39 22.16 5.48 18.56
C ARG A 39 23.04 5.69 19.78
N ARG A 40 22.48 6.37 20.78
CA ARG A 40 23.12 6.49 22.10
C ARG A 40 23.42 5.10 22.65
N GLY A 41 24.66 4.92 23.09
CA GLY A 41 25.15 3.67 23.67
C GLY A 41 25.87 2.76 22.68
N ASP A 42 25.78 3.00 21.37
CA ASP A 42 26.58 2.30 20.35
C ASP A 42 28.08 2.55 20.60
N ILE A 43 28.92 1.55 20.30
CA ILE A 43 30.38 1.63 20.44
C ILE A 43 31.00 1.69 19.06
N VAL A 44 31.68 2.78 18.74
CA VAL A 44 32.40 2.91 17.46
C VAL A 44 33.72 2.14 17.55
N ILE A 45 33.93 1.24 16.59
CA ILE A 45 35.14 0.41 16.52
C ILE A 45 36.06 0.78 15.36
N ALA A 46 35.52 1.36 14.29
CA ALA A 46 36.30 1.91 13.18
C ALA A 46 35.64 3.13 12.54
N ILE A 47 36.46 4.02 11.97
CA ILE A 47 36.05 5.16 11.14
C ILE A 47 36.84 5.11 9.85
N ASP A 48 36.15 5.11 8.70
CA ASP A 48 36.74 5.03 7.36
C ASP A 48 37.68 3.81 7.20
N GLY A 49 37.30 2.69 7.84
CA GLY A 49 38.09 1.45 7.86
C GLY A 49 39.28 1.45 8.83
N VAL A 50 39.56 2.56 9.51
CA VAL A 50 40.64 2.67 10.51
C VAL A 50 40.11 2.33 11.90
N LYS A 51 40.70 1.33 12.55
CA LYS A 51 40.29 0.89 13.89
C LYS A 51 40.62 1.94 14.94
N ILE A 52 39.63 2.28 15.76
CA ILE A 52 39.77 3.31 16.80
C ILE A 52 40.75 2.89 17.90
N SER A 53 40.81 1.59 18.22
CA SER A 53 41.68 1.04 19.27
C SER A 53 43.17 1.27 19.02
N GLU A 54 43.57 1.55 17.78
CA GLU A 54 44.96 1.73 17.35
C GLU A 54 45.35 3.22 17.25
N LEU A 55 44.43 4.13 17.53
CA LEU A 55 44.61 5.57 17.34
C LEU A 55 44.73 6.32 18.66
N SER A 56 45.56 7.37 18.65
CA SER A 56 45.54 8.37 19.72
C SER A 56 44.26 9.22 19.67
N MET A 57 43.87 9.80 20.80
CA MET A 57 42.74 10.75 20.88
C MET A 57 42.82 11.90 19.85
N LYS A 58 44.04 12.34 19.51
CA LYS A 58 44.26 13.39 18.51
C LYS A 58 43.95 12.90 17.09
N GLU A 59 44.40 11.70 16.73
CA GLU A 59 44.11 11.08 15.42
C GLU A 59 42.63 10.76 15.28
N MET A 60 42.02 10.26 16.35
CA MET A 60 40.59 9.99 16.42
C MET A 60 39.75 11.25 16.22
N THR A 61 40.15 12.36 16.86
CA THR A 61 39.51 13.67 16.64
C THR A 61 39.64 14.12 15.18
N ASN A 62 40.75 13.81 14.51
CA ASN A 62 40.93 14.13 13.10
C ASN A 62 40.05 13.29 12.17
N LEU A 63 39.73 12.05 12.52
CA LEU A 63 38.79 11.23 11.78
C LEU A 63 37.34 11.68 12.00
N ILE A 64 36.99 12.13 13.20
CA ILE A 64 35.66 12.69 13.47
C ILE A 64 35.47 14.04 12.75
N LEU A 65 36.49 14.90 12.79
CA LEU A 65 36.50 16.21 12.15
C LEU A 65 37.07 16.15 10.73
N GLY A 66 36.22 15.91 9.75
CA GLY A 66 36.61 15.93 8.34
C GLY A 66 36.29 17.25 7.64
N GLU A 67 36.55 17.29 6.35
CA GLU A 67 36.16 18.41 5.50
C GLU A 67 34.63 18.52 5.44
N GLU A 68 34.12 19.74 5.46
CA GLU A 68 32.70 20.01 5.28
C GLU A 68 32.18 19.42 3.95
N GLY A 69 31.05 18.71 4.00
CA GLY A 69 30.45 18.00 2.87
C GLY A 69 31.01 16.58 2.64
N SER A 70 32.04 16.15 3.36
CA SER A 70 32.55 14.78 3.26
C SER A 70 31.68 13.76 4.04
N CYS A 71 31.76 12.49 3.67
CA CYS A 71 31.12 11.38 4.39
C CYS A 71 32.16 10.63 5.23
N ALA A 72 31.73 10.08 6.37
CA ALA A 72 32.50 9.14 7.17
C ALA A 72 31.75 7.81 7.31
N GLN A 73 32.47 6.72 7.18
CA GLN A 73 31.94 5.38 7.39
C GLN A 73 32.28 4.91 8.80
N LEU A 74 31.28 4.74 9.65
CA LEU A 74 31.39 4.25 11.02
C LEU A 74 31.03 2.76 11.07
N ASP A 75 31.94 1.94 11.61
CA ASP A 75 31.59 0.59 12.02
C ASP A 75 31.27 0.64 13.54
N VAL A 76 30.03 0.30 13.91
CA VAL A 76 29.50 0.39 15.28
C VAL A 76 29.07 -0.96 15.81
N LEU A 77 29.32 -1.20 17.10
CA LEU A 77 28.87 -2.37 17.85
C LEU A 77 27.69 -1.97 18.73
N ARG A 78 26.57 -2.68 18.60
CA ARG A 78 25.36 -2.44 19.40
C ARG A 78 25.31 -3.40 20.59
N ASN A 79 25.08 -2.86 21.79
CA ASN A 79 25.12 -3.62 23.05
C ASN A 79 24.03 -4.70 23.19
N GLU A 80 22.90 -4.54 22.50
CA GLU A 80 21.73 -5.43 22.63
C GLU A 80 21.94 -6.78 21.94
N ASP A 81 22.63 -6.77 20.80
CA ASP A 81 22.83 -7.95 19.94
C ASP A 81 24.28 -8.43 19.95
N GLN A 82 24.95 -8.37 21.12
CA GLN A 82 26.38 -8.68 21.32
C GLN A 82 26.91 -9.54 20.16
N HIS A 83 27.67 -8.92 19.26
CA HIS A 83 28.30 -9.46 18.02
C HIS A 83 27.83 -8.92 16.65
N SER A 84 26.81 -8.07 16.55
CA SER A 84 26.50 -7.40 15.26
C SER A 84 27.31 -6.11 15.07
N VAL A 85 28.19 -6.09 14.06
CA VAL A 85 28.85 -4.85 13.59
C VAL A 85 27.99 -4.25 12.49
N ILE A 86 27.50 -3.04 12.72
CA ILE A 86 26.68 -2.28 11.77
C ILE A 86 27.57 -1.21 11.14
N ARG A 87 27.51 -1.10 9.81
CA ARG A 87 28.21 -0.07 9.05
C ARG A 87 27.25 1.07 8.73
N VAL A 88 27.63 2.28 9.09
CA VAL A 88 26.82 3.49 8.94
C VAL A 88 27.61 4.58 8.24
N GLU A 89 27.01 5.22 7.24
CA GLU A 89 27.59 6.39 6.57
C GLU A 89 26.99 7.66 7.17
N VAL A 90 27.84 8.60 7.57
CA VAL A 90 27.42 9.85 8.21
C VAL A 90 28.08 11.04 7.51
N PHE A 91 27.26 11.98 7.04
CA PHE A 91 27.75 13.19 6.38
C PHE A 91 28.19 14.28 7.37
N ARG A 92 29.33 14.92 7.08
CA ARG A 92 29.90 16.05 7.84
C ARG A 92 29.35 17.37 7.29
N GLY A 93 28.12 17.69 7.66
CA GLY A 93 27.40 18.89 7.20
C GLY A 93 26.13 19.13 8.00
N ASN A 94 25.53 20.32 7.86
CA ASN A 94 24.18 20.58 8.35
C ASN A 94 23.25 20.07 7.26
N SER A 95 22.82 18.81 7.37
CA SER A 95 21.96 18.17 6.38
C SER A 95 20.63 18.92 6.17
N ALA A 96 20.19 19.74 7.12
CA ALA A 96 19.01 20.58 6.97
C ALA A 96 19.25 21.91 6.21
N GLN A 97 20.42 22.53 6.39
CA GLN A 97 20.72 23.86 5.81
C GLN A 97 21.45 23.73 4.46
N ASP A 98 22.40 22.80 4.38
CA ASP A 98 23.24 22.60 3.19
C ASP A 98 22.43 21.96 2.04
N ARG A 99 21.42 21.10 2.35
CA ARG A 99 20.44 20.63 1.35
C ARG A 99 19.51 21.74 0.83
N ALA A 100 19.25 22.77 1.63
CA ALA A 100 18.44 23.92 1.20
C ALA A 100 19.23 24.86 0.26
N ASP A 101 20.53 25.02 0.52
CA ASP A 101 21.42 25.84 -0.30
C ASP A 101 21.90 25.12 -1.56
N GLU A 102 22.12 23.79 -1.53
CA GLU A 102 22.33 22.97 -2.74
C GLU A 102 21.09 22.97 -3.65
N HIS A 103 19.88 22.92 -3.09
CA HIS A 103 18.65 23.09 -3.88
C HIS A 103 18.56 24.47 -4.57
N ARG A 104 19.01 25.55 -3.92
CA ARG A 104 19.09 26.88 -4.53
C ARG A 104 20.18 27.00 -5.61
N ALA A 105 21.33 26.37 -5.39
CA ALA A 105 22.45 26.41 -6.33
C ALA A 105 22.21 25.54 -7.58
N HIS A 106 21.50 24.41 -7.43
CA HIS A 106 21.08 23.56 -8.54
C HIS A 106 19.92 24.17 -9.35
N GLN A 107 19.00 24.91 -8.71
CA GLN A 107 17.94 25.65 -9.41
C GLN A 107 18.51 26.68 -10.42
N SER A 108 19.55 27.43 -10.04
CA SER A 108 20.12 28.48 -10.91
C SER A 108 20.89 27.96 -12.14
N LYS A 109 21.28 26.68 -12.18
CA LYS A 109 21.95 26.07 -13.36
C LYS A 109 20.98 25.24 -14.21
N GLU A 110 19.89 24.73 -13.63
CA GLU A 110 18.84 24.02 -14.38
C GLU A 110 17.88 24.97 -15.12
N ASP A 111 17.70 26.22 -14.65
CA ASP A 111 16.82 27.21 -15.29
C ASP A 111 17.24 27.59 -16.72
N ALA A 112 18.52 27.42 -17.09
CA ALA A 112 19.01 27.71 -18.44
C ALA A 112 18.76 26.58 -19.46
N ASN A 113 18.59 25.33 -19.00
CA ASN A 113 18.50 24.15 -19.88
C ASN A 113 17.13 23.47 -19.87
N ARG A 114 16.18 23.91 -19.04
CA ARG A 114 14.85 23.29 -18.87
C ARG A 114 13.71 23.99 -19.63
N ILE A 115 14.01 24.89 -20.57
CA ILE A 115 13.02 25.56 -21.43
C ILE A 115 12.38 24.61 -22.46
N THR A 116 12.93 23.40 -22.70
CA THR A 116 12.54 22.65 -23.91
C THR A 116 11.91 21.27 -23.69
N SER A 117 11.74 20.71 -22.48
CA SER A 117 11.22 19.31 -22.42
C SER A 117 10.31 18.82 -21.29
N HIS A 118 10.10 19.50 -20.16
CA HIS A 118 9.19 18.95 -19.12
C HIS A 118 8.20 19.97 -18.57
N ARG A 119 7.10 20.11 -19.30
CA ARG A 119 5.90 20.84 -18.92
C ARG A 119 4.72 19.87 -18.87
N ILE A 120 4.79 18.84 -18.02
CA ILE A 120 3.66 17.95 -17.71
C ILE A 120 3.81 17.47 -16.25
N PHE A 121 3.45 18.31 -15.30
CA PHE A 121 2.75 18.02 -14.03
C PHE A 121 2.86 19.30 -13.20
N ASP A 122 1.96 20.24 -13.51
CA ASP A 122 1.84 21.52 -12.84
C ASP A 122 1.55 21.37 -11.35
N THR A 123 2.20 22.23 -10.58
CA THR A 123 2.01 22.61 -9.17
C THR A 123 0.62 23.23 -8.90
N SER A 124 -0.45 22.65 -9.43
CA SER A 124 -1.80 23.22 -9.39
C SER A 124 -2.78 22.52 -8.43
N MET A 125 -2.33 21.56 -7.62
CA MET A 125 -3.22 20.71 -6.80
C MET A 125 -2.91 20.65 -5.30
N SER A 126 -2.17 21.61 -4.71
CA SER A 126 -2.05 21.68 -3.25
C SER A 126 -3.18 22.52 -2.64
N LYS A 127 -4.38 21.93 -2.51
CA LYS A 127 -5.43 22.53 -1.66
C LYS A 127 -4.89 22.58 -0.23
N SER A 128 -4.69 23.77 0.32
CA SER A 128 -4.32 23.95 1.73
C SER A 128 -5.51 23.52 2.60
N LEU A 129 -5.32 22.47 3.40
CA LEU A 129 -6.30 22.04 4.39
C LEU A 129 -6.50 23.15 5.43
N SER A 130 -7.75 23.39 5.82
CA SER A 130 -8.07 24.22 6.98
C SER A 130 -7.52 23.61 8.27
N ASP A 131 -7.36 24.41 9.33
CA ASP A 131 -6.87 23.92 10.63
C ASP A 131 -7.75 22.80 11.21
N GLY A 132 -9.07 22.85 10.96
CA GLY A 132 -10.00 21.80 11.35
C GLY A 132 -9.77 20.48 10.60
N GLU A 133 -9.57 20.55 9.28
CA GLU A 133 -9.25 19.38 8.46
C GLU A 133 -7.87 18.81 8.79
N LEU A 134 -6.90 19.67 9.13
CA LEU A 134 -5.58 19.24 9.58
C LEU A 134 -5.65 18.49 10.91
N HIS A 135 -6.49 18.96 11.84
CA HIS A 135 -6.73 18.29 13.12
C HIS A 135 -7.42 16.93 12.91
N GLU A 136 -8.42 16.86 12.02
CA GLU A 136 -9.07 15.60 11.66
C GLU A 136 -8.11 14.61 10.99
N ALA A 137 -7.28 15.08 10.06
CA ALA A 137 -6.24 14.27 9.43
C ALA A 137 -5.28 13.69 10.47
N ARG A 138 -4.89 14.49 11.47
CA ARG A 138 -4.01 14.05 12.57
C ARG A 138 -4.66 12.97 13.43
N ARG A 139 -5.94 13.15 13.80
CA ARG A 139 -6.70 12.13 14.55
C ARG A 139 -6.80 10.81 13.77
N LEU A 140 -7.06 10.88 12.46
CA LEU A 140 -7.13 9.69 11.61
C LEU A 140 -5.78 9.01 11.45
N PHE A 141 -4.69 9.79 11.35
CA PHE A 141 -3.34 9.27 11.28
C PHE A 141 -2.93 8.53 12.56
N GLU A 142 -3.23 9.08 13.74
CA GLU A 142 -2.96 8.42 15.02
C GLU A 142 -3.71 7.08 15.15
N ARG A 143 -4.95 7.02 14.67
CA ARG A 143 -5.72 5.76 14.60
C ARG A 143 -5.09 4.79 13.62
N PHE A 144 -4.69 5.27 12.44
CA PHE A 144 -4.02 4.48 11.42
C PHE A 144 -2.71 3.86 11.95
N GLN A 145 -1.89 4.62 12.66
CA GLN A 145 -0.66 4.10 13.28
C GLN A 145 -0.92 3.07 14.39
N LYS A 146 -1.97 3.26 15.20
CA LYS A 146 -2.37 2.25 16.21
C LYS A 146 -2.77 0.92 15.57
N GLU A 147 -3.50 0.99 14.46
CA GLU A 147 -3.97 -0.19 13.71
C GLU A 147 -2.87 -0.81 12.82
N ASN A 148 -1.85 -0.02 12.43
CA ASN A 148 -0.80 -0.41 11.50
C ASN A 148 0.59 -0.03 12.03
N GLN A 149 1.01 -0.65 13.13
CA GLN A 149 2.27 -0.33 13.82
C GLN A 149 3.52 -0.48 12.95
N SER A 150 3.45 -1.29 11.88
CA SER A 150 4.54 -1.49 10.91
C SER A 150 4.54 -0.49 9.74
N SER A 151 3.58 0.43 9.67
CA SER A 151 3.50 1.38 8.56
C SER A 151 4.52 2.52 8.72
N ARG A 152 5.37 2.72 7.70
CA ARG A 152 6.34 3.84 7.63
C ARG A 152 5.74 5.14 7.08
N ILE A 153 4.44 5.19 6.81
CA ILE A 153 3.78 6.39 6.26
C ILE A 153 3.93 7.55 7.24
N THR A 154 4.50 8.66 6.78
CA THR A 154 4.64 9.88 7.58
C THR A 154 3.33 10.65 7.64
N PHE A 155 3.18 11.54 8.63
CA PHE A 155 1.99 12.37 8.72
C PHE A 155 1.78 13.25 7.49
N ASP A 156 2.86 13.75 6.87
CA ASP A 156 2.76 14.58 5.66
C ASP A 156 2.28 13.79 4.44
N GLN A 157 2.73 12.54 4.28
CA GLN A 157 2.21 11.64 3.24
C GLN A 157 0.73 11.32 3.47
N PHE A 158 0.36 11.02 4.71
CA PHE A 158 -1.03 10.79 5.08
C PHE A 158 -1.90 12.04 4.85
N LYS A 159 -1.37 13.23 5.14
CA LYS A 159 -2.01 14.53 4.89
C LYS A 159 -2.26 14.75 3.40
N GLN A 160 -1.32 14.39 2.53
CA GLN A 160 -1.51 14.46 1.08
C GLN A 160 -2.61 13.49 0.60
N ILE A 161 -2.61 12.25 1.09
CA ILE A 161 -3.66 11.26 0.80
C ILE A 161 -5.02 11.76 1.28
N TYR A 162 -5.07 12.35 2.48
CA TYR A 162 -6.27 12.91 3.06
C TYR A 162 -6.81 14.10 2.24
N ALA A 163 -5.94 15.04 1.86
CA ALA A 163 -6.30 16.17 1.02
C ALA A 163 -6.83 15.73 -0.34
N TYR A 164 -6.18 14.76 -0.98
CA TYR A 164 -6.66 14.19 -2.24
C TYR A 164 -8.06 13.59 -2.09
N ARG A 165 -8.31 12.79 -1.05
CA ARG A 165 -9.63 12.21 -0.79
C ARG A 165 -10.71 13.24 -0.50
N GLN A 166 -10.37 14.32 0.21
CA GLN A 166 -11.32 15.41 0.42
C GLN A 166 -11.60 16.16 -0.89
N THR A 167 -10.60 16.39 -1.75
CA THR A 167 -10.85 16.98 -3.07
C THR A 167 -11.73 16.09 -3.95
N GLU A 168 -11.55 14.77 -3.90
CA GLU A 168 -12.42 13.82 -4.62
C GLU A 168 -13.84 13.77 -4.06
N ARG A 169 -14.00 14.00 -2.75
CA ARG A 169 -15.30 14.03 -2.07
C ARG A 169 -16.05 15.35 -2.30
N ASP A 170 -15.29 16.45 -2.36
CA ASP A 170 -15.77 17.81 -2.62
C ASP A 170 -16.02 18.06 -4.11
N LYS A 171 -15.54 17.19 -5.01
CA LYS A 171 -15.92 17.13 -6.43
C LYS A 171 -17.40 16.74 -6.66
N LYS A 172 -18.31 17.08 -5.73
CA LYS A 172 -19.66 17.45 -6.16
C LYS A 172 -19.54 18.73 -6.99
N PRO A 173 -20.24 18.88 -8.11
CA PRO A 173 -20.13 20.10 -8.92
C PRO A 173 -20.57 21.30 -8.09
N ASP A 174 -19.60 22.07 -7.59
CA ASP A 174 -19.84 23.34 -6.93
C ASP A 174 -20.12 24.39 -8.01
N THR A 175 -21.41 24.70 -8.19
CA THR A 175 -21.91 25.65 -9.18
C THR A 175 -21.83 27.10 -8.71
N THR A 176 -21.25 27.38 -7.54
CA THR A 176 -21.51 28.68 -6.87
C THR A 176 -20.44 29.74 -6.99
N ASN A 177 -19.24 29.49 -7.53
CA ASN A 177 -18.24 30.56 -7.70
C ASN A 177 -17.27 30.34 -8.88
N ILE A 178 -17.77 30.52 -10.11
CA ILE A 178 -16.93 30.74 -11.29
C ILE A 178 -17.01 32.24 -11.65
N PRO A 179 -15.89 32.97 -11.74
CA PRO A 179 -15.91 34.34 -12.24
C PRO A 179 -16.43 34.35 -13.68
N VAL A 180 -17.60 34.96 -13.85
CA VAL A 180 -18.35 34.98 -15.10
C VAL A 180 -17.60 35.84 -16.12
N ASN A 181 -16.84 35.20 -17.00
CA ASN A 181 -16.44 35.80 -18.27
C ASN A 181 -17.60 35.63 -19.25
N GLN A 182 -18.45 36.67 -19.35
CA GLN A 182 -19.75 36.64 -20.06
C GLN A 182 -19.67 36.30 -21.56
N GLY A 183 -18.46 36.29 -22.16
CA GLY A 183 -18.25 35.95 -23.57
C GLY A 183 -18.14 34.44 -23.88
N ALA A 184 -17.95 33.58 -22.89
CA ALA A 184 -17.75 32.13 -23.11
C ALA A 184 -18.89 31.24 -22.57
N LEU A 185 -19.91 31.83 -21.95
CA LEU A 185 -20.97 31.15 -21.18
C LEU A 185 -22.18 30.69 -22.02
N PHE A 186 -22.00 30.50 -23.32
CA PHE A 186 -23.01 29.89 -24.21
C PHE A 186 -22.48 28.63 -24.90
N LYS A 187 -21.57 27.93 -24.23
CA LYS A 187 -21.45 26.49 -24.42
C LYS A 187 -22.52 25.86 -23.54
N SER A 188 -23.63 25.50 -24.20
CA SER A 188 -24.97 25.27 -23.67
C SER A 188 -25.03 24.39 -22.42
N GLU A 189 -26.01 24.62 -21.55
CA GLU A 189 -26.45 23.72 -20.46
C GLU A 189 -26.51 22.24 -20.93
N GLU A 190 -26.90 22.04 -22.18
CA GLU A 190 -26.85 20.78 -22.91
C GLU A 190 -25.45 20.11 -22.93
N GLN A 191 -24.34 20.86 -23.02
CA GLN A 191 -22.98 20.29 -22.95
C GLN A 191 -22.64 19.75 -21.56
N LEU A 192 -23.11 20.42 -20.50
CA LEU A 192 -22.94 19.96 -19.11
C LEU A 192 -23.80 18.71 -18.85
N GLU A 193 -25.05 18.71 -19.29
CA GLU A 193 -25.92 17.53 -19.23
C GLU A 193 -25.36 16.35 -20.02
N ASN A 194 -24.80 16.61 -21.20
CA ASN A 194 -24.13 15.59 -22.02
C ASN A 194 -22.89 15.02 -21.31
N MET A 195 -22.09 15.87 -20.64
CA MET A 195 -20.92 15.43 -19.88
C MET A 195 -21.32 14.56 -18.68
N LEU A 196 -22.30 14.98 -17.88
CA LEU A 196 -22.82 14.20 -16.75
C LEU A 196 -23.42 12.87 -17.20
N THR A 197 -24.17 12.88 -18.31
CA THR A 197 -24.74 11.67 -18.91
C THR A 197 -23.64 10.72 -19.40
N MET A 198 -22.56 11.26 -19.97
CA MET A 198 -21.40 10.48 -20.41
C MET A 198 -20.65 9.86 -19.23
N GLU A 199 -20.42 10.61 -18.15
CA GLU A 199 -19.80 10.09 -16.93
C GLU A 199 -20.65 9.00 -16.28
N HIS A 200 -21.97 9.19 -16.19
CA HIS A 200 -22.88 8.17 -15.69
C HIS A 200 -22.80 6.88 -16.51
N LYS A 201 -22.86 6.98 -17.85
CA LYS A 201 -22.71 5.83 -18.76
C LYS A 201 -21.35 5.15 -18.60
N LEU A 202 -20.27 5.91 -18.38
CA LEU A 202 -18.94 5.37 -18.16
C LEU A 202 -18.84 4.63 -16.82
N ALA A 203 -19.42 5.20 -15.75
CA ALA A 203 -19.52 4.57 -14.45
C ALA A 203 -20.33 3.27 -14.49
N GLU A 204 -21.45 3.27 -15.21
CA GLU A 204 -22.29 2.08 -15.43
C GLU A 204 -21.53 0.99 -16.21
N ARG A 205 -20.80 1.34 -17.26
CA ARG A 205 -19.92 0.40 -17.99
C ARG A 205 -18.84 -0.17 -17.08
N ARG A 206 -18.18 0.65 -16.25
CA ARG A 206 -17.19 0.19 -15.27
C ARG A 206 -17.81 -0.77 -14.28
N ARG A 207 -19.02 -0.48 -13.78
CA ARG A 207 -19.76 -1.35 -12.87
C ARG A 207 -20.11 -2.69 -13.52
N ASN A 208 -20.56 -2.68 -14.77
CA ASN A 208 -20.89 -3.90 -15.50
C ASN A 208 -19.64 -4.75 -15.79
N ASN A 209 -18.53 -4.13 -16.15
CA ASN A 209 -17.25 -4.83 -16.33
C ASN A 209 -16.76 -5.45 -15.02
N LEU A 210 -16.85 -4.71 -13.91
CA LEU A 210 -16.48 -5.24 -12.59
C LEU A 210 -17.35 -6.44 -12.21
N LYS A 211 -18.67 -6.35 -12.44
CA LYS A 211 -19.60 -7.48 -12.23
C LYS A 211 -19.21 -8.71 -13.07
N THR A 212 -18.84 -8.53 -14.34
CA THR A 212 -18.38 -9.63 -15.21
C THR A 212 -17.13 -10.29 -14.62
N VAL A 213 -16.10 -9.50 -14.29
CA VAL A 213 -14.85 -10.02 -13.71
C VAL A 213 -15.12 -10.74 -12.37
N SER A 214 -15.96 -10.18 -11.52
CA SER A 214 -16.32 -10.81 -10.24
C SER A 214 -17.12 -12.10 -10.42
N LYS A 215 -18.01 -12.18 -11.44
CA LYS A 215 -18.71 -13.44 -11.79
C LYS A 215 -17.76 -14.51 -12.29
N GLU A 216 -16.73 -14.16 -13.06
CA GLU A 216 -15.71 -15.11 -13.50
C GLU A 216 -14.92 -15.67 -12.33
N LYS A 217 -14.46 -14.81 -11.43
CA LYS A 217 -13.79 -15.20 -10.19
C LYS A 217 -14.71 -16.10 -9.35
N LEU A 218 -15.99 -15.72 -9.21
CA LEU A 218 -16.99 -16.52 -8.50
C LEU A 218 -17.08 -17.95 -9.05
N CYS A 219 -17.17 -18.12 -10.38
CA CYS A 219 -17.22 -19.45 -11.00
C CYS A 219 -15.97 -20.30 -10.69
N ARG A 220 -14.78 -19.69 -10.71
CA ARG A 220 -13.51 -20.37 -10.40
C ARG A 220 -13.47 -20.81 -8.94
N SER A 221 -13.79 -19.91 -8.00
CA SER A 221 -13.80 -20.22 -6.56
C SER A 221 -14.89 -21.23 -6.19
N LEU A 222 -16.07 -21.15 -6.82
CA LEU A 222 -17.14 -22.14 -6.67
C LEU A 222 -16.70 -23.54 -7.10
N SER A 223 -15.88 -23.65 -8.15
CA SER A 223 -15.36 -24.93 -8.59
C SER A 223 -14.45 -25.57 -7.54
N LYS A 224 -13.64 -24.76 -6.83
CA LYS A 224 -12.79 -25.22 -5.71
C LYS A 224 -13.66 -25.69 -4.53
N LEU A 225 -14.62 -24.87 -4.10
CA LEU A 225 -15.54 -25.21 -3.00
C LEU A 225 -16.37 -26.46 -3.30
N TYR A 226 -16.80 -26.62 -4.55
CA TYR A 226 -17.59 -27.76 -4.98
C TYR A 226 -16.86 -29.09 -4.73
N VAL A 227 -15.55 -29.14 -4.98
CA VAL A 227 -14.74 -30.35 -4.74
C VAL A 227 -14.63 -30.69 -3.24
N GLN A 228 -14.73 -29.68 -2.37
CA GLN A 228 -14.60 -29.83 -0.92
C GLN A 228 -15.91 -30.14 -0.20
N THR A 229 -17.05 -30.05 -0.88
CA THR A 229 -18.38 -30.25 -0.30
C THR A 229 -18.93 -31.64 -0.59
N ASN A 230 -19.83 -32.14 0.27
CA ASN A 230 -20.45 -33.45 0.07
C ASN A 230 -21.50 -33.43 -1.06
N SER A 231 -21.94 -34.60 -1.54
CA SER A 231 -22.88 -34.70 -2.68
C SER A 231 -24.21 -33.98 -2.47
N SER A 232 -24.69 -33.86 -1.22
CA SER A 232 -25.92 -33.14 -0.89
C SER A 232 -25.72 -31.63 -1.05
N GLN A 233 -24.67 -31.10 -0.40
CA GLN A 233 -24.27 -29.70 -0.50
C GLN A 233 -23.95 -29.28 -1.94
N GLN A 234 -23.28 -30.14 -2.71
CA GLN A 234 -23.00 -29.93 -4.13
C GLN A 234 -24.29 -29.72 -4.96
N THR A 235 -25.32 -30.52 -4.68
CA THR A 235 -26.62 -30.42 -5.37
C THR A 235 -27.33 -29.11 -5.04
N GLU A 236 -27.33 -28.73 -3.76
CA GLU A 236 -27.93 -27.48 -3.30
C GLU A 236 -27.16 -26.24 -3.82
N LEU A 237 -25.82 -26.28 -3.78
CA LEU A 237 -24.96 -25.23 -4.30
C LEU A 237 -25.22 -24.98 -5.78
N LYS A 238 -25.33 -26.04 -6.58
CA LYS A 238 -25.71 -25.95 -8.00
C LYS A 238 -27.09 -25.32 -8.19
N ALA A 239 -28.08 -25.73 -7.40
CA ALA A 239 -29.44 -25.22 -7.52
C ALA A 239 -29.52 -23.72 -7.19
N LYS A 240 -28.92 -23.29 -6.07
CA LYS A 240 -28.91 -21.88 -5.66
C LYS A 240 -28.07 -21.01 -6.59
N PHE A 241 -26.94 -21.52 -7.10
CA PHE A 241 -26.13 -20.79 -8.07
C PHE A 241 -26.88 -20.57 -9.39
N ARG A 242 -27.61 -21.58 -9.89
CA ARG A 242 -28.46 -21.43 -11.07
C ARG A 242 -29.55 -20.37 -10.83
N HIS A 243 -30.23 -20.43 -9.68
CA HIS A 243 -31.26 -19.46 -9.32
C HIS A 243 -30.72 -18.01 -9.23
N MET A 244 -29.48 -17.84 -8.77
CA MET A 244 -28.78 -16.55 -8.77
C MET A 244 -28.50 -16.05 -10.20
N LEU A 245 -28.07 -16.92 -11.11
CA LEU A 245 -27.73 -16.55 -12.50
C LEU A 245 -28.96 -16.22 -13.37
N GLU A 246 -30.11 -16.84 -13.12
CA GLU A 246 -31.31 -16.63 -13.93
C GLU A 246 -31.92 -15.23 -13.77
N ASN A 247 -31.55 -14.49 -12.72
CA ASN A 247 -32.15 -13.20 -12.37
C ASN A 247 -31.06 -12.18 -12.04
N ASP A 248 -30.54 -11.53 -13.09
CA ASP A 248 -29.34 -10.66 -13.06
C ASP A 248 -29.46 -9.39 -12.20
N ASP A 249 -30.65 -9.03 -11.71
CA ASP A 249 -30.93 -7.69 -11.18
C ASP A 249 -31.23 -7.62 -9.67
N ASP A 250 -31.15 -8.74 -8.95
CA ASP A 250 -31.63 -8.79 -7.58
C ASP A 250 -30.48 -8.93 -6.57
N ASN A 251 -30.02 -7.79 -6.04
CA ASN A 251 -29.00 -7.74 -4.97
C ASN A 251 -29.38 -8.65 -3.78
N HIS A 252 -30.69 -8.83 -3.54
CA HIS A 252 -31.18 -9.72 -2.49
C HIS A 252 -30.75 -11.18 -2.73
N ARG A 253 -30.83 -11.66 -3.96
CA ARG A 253 -30.46 -13.05 -4.31
C ARG A 253 -28.96 -13.28 -4.24
N ILE A 254 -28.16 -12.29 -4.63
CA ILE A 254 -26.70 -12.37 -4.48
C ILE A 254 -26.34 -12.44 -3.00
N ASN A 255 -27.02 -11.65 -2.15
CA ASN A 255 -26.82 -11.69 -0.71
C ASN A 255 -27.23 -13.04 -0.10
N ASP A 256 -28.38 -13.59 -0.48
CA ASP A 256 -28.84 -14.90 0.00
C ASP A 256 -27.89 -16.02 -0.44
N PHE A 257 -27.40 -15.95 -1.68
CA PHE A 257 -26.41 -16.89 -2.18
C PHE A 257 -25.06 -16.75 -1.46
N ALA A 258 -24.62 -15.51 -1.19
CA ALA A 258 -23.40 -15.25 -0.43
C ALA A 258 -23.48 -15.84 0.98
N ASN A 259 -24.58 -15.60 1.68
CA ASN A 259 -24.80 -16.16 3.03
C ASN A 259 -24.78 -17.68 3.00
N PHE A 260 -25.47 -18.31 2.04
CA PHE A 260 -25.44 -19.76 1.87
C PHE A 260 -24.01 -20.29 1.63
N VAL A 261 -23.24 -19.65 0.74
CA VAL A 261 -21.85 -20.06 0.48
C VAL A 261 -20.98 -19.93 1.73
N LEU A 262 -21.15 -18.86 2.50
CA LEU A 262 -20.40 -18.65 3.74
C LEU A 262 -20.84 -19.62 4.86
N GLU A 263 -22.10 -20.01 4.90
CA GLU A 263 -22.58 -21.08 5.79
C GLU A 263 -21.96 -22.43 5.46
N LEU A 264 -21.77 -22.76 4.17
CA LEU A 264 -21.09 -24.00 3.78
C LEU A 264 -19.66 -24.09 4.33
N PHE A 265 -18.93 -22.97 4.47
CA PHE A 265 -17.61 -22.98 5.10
C PHE A 265 -17.65 -23.38 6.57
N ASN A 266 -18.77 -23.14 7.27
CA ASN A 266 -18.93 -23.60 8.65
C ASN A 266 -19.10 -25.13 8.75
N ASP A 267 -19.58 -25.76 7.68
CA ASP A 267 -19.83 -27.20 7.60
C ASP A 267 -18.65 -28.01 7.03
N LEU A 268 -17.58 -27.36 6.55
CA LEU A 268 -16.41 -28.06 6.02
C LEU A 268 -15.66 -28.80 7.14
N SER A 269 -15.25 -30.04 6.87
CA SER A 269 -14.55 -30.89 7.84
C SER A 269 -13.19 -30.34 8.28
N ASP A 270 -12.54 -29.54 7.43
CA ASP A 270 -11.25 -28.90 7.67
C ASP A 270 -11.33 -27.38 7.45
N ARG A 271 -12.32 -26.75 8.09
CA ARG A 271 -12.61 -25.32 7.96
C ARG A 271 -11.42 -24.41 8.24
N ASP A 272 -10.54 -24.80 9.16
CA ASP A 272 -9.38 -24.00 9.58
C ASP A 272 -8.12 -24.30 8.75
N SER A 273 -8.21 -25.15 7.73
CA SER A 273 -7.10 -25.31 6.78
C SER A 273 -6.78 -23.98 6.08
N PRO A 274 -5.51 -23.68 5.82
CA PRO A 274 -5.11 -22.45 5.12
C PRO A 274 -5.82 -22.27 3.77
N ALA A 275 -6.01 -23.37 3.02
CA ALA A 275 -6.71 -23.35 1.73
C ALA A 275 -8.18 -22.92 1.86
N ASN A 276 -8.89 -23.40 2.89
CA ASN A 276 -10.29 -23.04 3.10
C ASN A 276 -10.44 -21.61 3.63
N ILE A 277 -9.53 -21.16 4.48
CA ILE A 277 -9.47 -19.77 4.95
C ILE A 277 -9.25 -18.80 3.78
N GLU A 278 -8.29 -19.10 2.91
CA GLU A 278 -8.00 -18.28 1.72
C GLU A 278 -9.19 -18.25 0.76
N LEU A 279 -9.81 -19.41 0.52
CA LEU A 279 -10.97 -19.51 -0.34
C LEU A 279 -12.17 -18.73 0.22
N GLU A 280 -12.41 -18.78 1.54
CA GLU A 280 -13.47 -18.00 2.17
C GLU A 280 -13.23 -16.49 2.06
N ILE A 281 -11.99 -16.03 2.25
CA ILE A 281 -11.62 -14.63 2.05
C ILE A 281 -11.85 -14.21 0.60
N GLU A 282 -11.49 -15.08 -0.36
CA GLU A 282 -11.72 -14.86 -1.79
C GLU A 282 -13.22 -14.68 -2.06
N PHE A 283 -14.08 -15.55 -1.52
CA PHE A 283 -15.54 -15.42 -1.66
C PHE A 283 -16.08 -14.12 -1.06
N ARG A 284 -15.64 -13.76 0.16
CA ARG A 284 -16.06 -12.50 0.80
C ARG A 284 -15.69 -11.30 -0.07
N ALA A 285 -14.49 -11.29 -0.66
CA ALA A 285 -14.06 -10.23 -1.57
C ALA A 285 -14.91 -10.18 -2.86
N ILE A 286 -15.18 -11.33 -3.47
CA ILE A 286 -16.03 -11.42 -4.66
C ILE A 286 -17.44 -10.90 -4.37
N PHE A 287 -18.04 -11.31 -3.25
CA PHE A 287 -19.38 -10.86 -2.89
C PHE A 287 -19.43 -9.37 -2.52
N ALA A 288 -18.39 -8.86 -1.85
CA ALA A 288 -18.22 -7.43 -1.57
C ALA A 288 -18.27 -6.61 -2.87
N ASP A 289 -17.51 -7.04 -3.89
CA ASP A 289 -17.49 -6.40 -5.21
C ASP A 289 -18.86 -6.48 -5.91
N LEU A 290 -19.48 -7.67 -5.92
CA LEU A 290 -20.77 -7.90 -6.58
C LEU A 290 -21.91 -7.07 -5.99
N LEU A 291 -21.97 -6.98 -4.66
CA LEU A 291 -22.97 -6.21 -3.93
C LEU A 291 -22.58 -4.73 -3.80
N SER A 292 -21.36 -4.35 -4.16
CA SER A 292 -20.81 -3.01 -3.95
C SER A 292 -20.85 -2.61 -2.46
N VAL A 293 -20.54 -3.56 -1.57
CA VAL A 293 -20.54 -3.39 -0.12
C VAL A 293 -19.15 -3.62 0.46
N PRO A 294 -18.79 -2.97 1.58
CA PRO A 294 -17.61 -3.33 2.36
C PRO A 294 -17.51 -4.83 2.72
N LEU A 295 -16.28 -5.34 2.73
CA LEU A 295 -15.94 -6.75 2.97
C LEU A 295 -16.42 -7.31 4.32
N ASP A 296 -16.59 -6.42 5.30
CA ASP A 296 -16.97 -6.69 6.69
C ASP A 296 -18.48 -6.85 6.92
N ILE A 297 -19.31 -6.65 5.89
CA ILE A 297 -20.78 -6.70 6.02
C ILE A 297 -21.34 -8.12 6.07
N PHE A 298 -20.58 -9.12 5.61
CA PHE A 298 -21.04 -10.51 5.54
C PHE A 298 -20.94 -11.23 6.89
N ASP A 299 -21.88 -10.96 7.79
CA ASP A 299 -22.28 -11.89 8.86
C ASP A 299 -23.55 -11.38 9.56
N SER A 300 -24.36 -12.28 10.11
CA SER A 300 -25.53 -11.91 10.92
C SER A 300 -25.13 -11.09 12.16
N GLU A 301 -23.93 -11.32 12.68
CA GLU A 301 -23.32 -10.58 13.79
C GLU A 301 -22.52 -9.35 13.33
N ARG A 302 -22.49 -9.02 12.03
CA ARG A 302 -21.78 -7.87 11.43
C ARG A 302 -20.28 -7.82 11.76
N SER A 303 -19.62 -8.96 11.90
CA SER A 303 -18.19 -9.00 12.13
C SER A 303 -17.51 -10.12 11.36
N VAL A 304 -16.30 -9.83 10.85
CA VAL A 304 -15.45 -10.85 10.24
C VAL A 304 -15.07 -11.88 11.33
N PRO A 305 -15.28 -13.19 11.10
CA PRO A 305 -14.87 -14.21 12.05
C PRO A 305 -13.41 -14.03 12.48
N ARG A 306 -13.14 -14.05 13.80
CA ARG A 306 -11.79 -13.76 14.34
C ARG A 306 -10.68 -14.61 13.71
N ARG A 307 -10.98 -15.86 13.34
CA ARG A 307 -10.03 -16.76 12.66
C ARG A 307 -9.54 -16.23 11.30
N LEU A 308 -10.36 -15.46 10.60
CA LEU A 308 -10.02 -14.89 9.30
C LEU A 308 -9.19 -13.61 9.42
N LEU A 309 -9.22 -12.94 10.58
CA LEU A 309 -8.66 -11.61 10.72
C LEU A 309 -7.16 -11.52 10.34
N PRO A 310 -6.27 -12.43 10.78
CA PRO A 310 -4.87 -12.38 10.38
C PRO A 310 -4.67 -12.52 8.87
N HIS A 311 -5.39 -13.46 8.26
CA HIS A 311 -5.33 -13.73 6.82
C HIS A 311 -5.94 -12.59 6.00
N LEU A 312 -7.03 -11.98 6.49
CA LEU A 312 -7.65 -10.83 5.86
C LEU A 312 -6.73 -9.62 5.87
N MET A 313 -6.02 -9.38 6.98
CA MET A 313 -5.02 -8.31 7.06
C MET A 313 -3.85 -8.57 6.11
N LYS A 314 -3.36 -9.82 6.04
CA LYS A 314 -2.34 -10.23 5.07
C LYS A 314 -2.80 -9.99 3.62
N TRP A 315 -4.02 -10.40 3.30
CA TRP A 315 -4.63 -10.21 1.98
C TRP A 315 -4.80 -8.72 1.63
N LYS A 316 -5.32 -7.90 2.55
CA LYS A 316 -5.43 -6.44 2.35
C LYS A 316 -4.08 -5.79 2.16
N ARG A 317 -3.06 -6.23 2.92
CA ARG A 317 -1.68 -5.76 2.75
C ARG A 317 -1.19 -6.10 1.34
N ALA A 318 -1.36 -7.33 0.88
CA ALA A 318 -0.96 -7.73 -0.47
C ALA A 318 -1.65 -6.90 -1.57
N GLN A 319 -2.95 -6.63 -1.44
CA GLN A 319 -3.66 -5.75 -2.37
C GLN A 319 -3.13 -4.32 -2.34
N ASN A 320 -2.88 -3.75 -1.16
CA ASN A 320 -2.31 -2.41 -1.04
C ASN A 320 -0.92 -2.33 -1.70
N ILE A 321 -0.12 -3.39 -1.59
CA ILE A 321 1.19 -3.48 -2.26
C ILE A 321 1.01 -3.52 -3.78
N GLU A 322 0.08 -4.32 -4.29
CA GLU A 322 -0.21 -4.38 -5.73
C GLU A 322 -0.70 -3.03 -6.27
N ILE A 323 -1.55 -2.34 -5.51
CA ILE A 323 -2.01 -0.98 -5.85
C ILE A 323 -0.83 -0.02 -5.84
N ALA A 324 0.02 -0.05 -4.81
CA ALA A 324 1.22 0.78 -4.71
C ALA A 324 2.14 0.59 -5.91
N LYS A 325 2.36 -0.66 -6.34
CA LYS A 325 3.12 -1.00 -7.56
C LYS A 325 2.50 -0.40 -8.82
N LYS A 326 1.16 -0.46 -8.97
CA LYS A 326 0.46 0.12 -10.13
C LYS A 326 0.56 1.64 -10.22
N ILE A 327 0.82 2.33 -9.10
CA ILE A 327 0.94 3.79 -9.05
C ILE A 327 2.38 4.29 -8.90
N GLY A 328 3.39 3.40 -9.00
CA GLY A 328 4.80 3.77 -8.94
C GLY A 328 5.31 4.14 -7.54
N LEU A 329 4.73 3.56 -6.48
CA LEU A 329 5.17 3.74 -5.09
C LEU A 329 5.98 2.53 -4.56
N ASP A 330 6.65 1.85 -5.48
CA ASP A 330 7.27 0.54 -5.32
C ASP A 330 8.42 0.55 -4.31
N GLU A 331 9.13 1.67 -4.19
CA GLU A 331 10.34 1.83 -3.36
C GLU A 331 10.08 1.85 -1.83
N ILE A 332 8.80 1.92 -1.40
CA ILE A 332 8.47 2.20 0.01
C ILE A 332 7.99 0.93 0.76
N VAL A 333 7.71 -0.16 0.04
CA VAL A 333 7.24 -1.41 0.65
C VAL A 333 8.40 -2.39 0.77
N GLU A 334 9.25 -2.21 1.77
CA GLU A 334 10.17 -3.28 2.18
C GLU A 334 9.38 -4.45 2.77
N ASP A 335 9.62 -5.63 2.20
CA ASP A 335 8.87 -6.86 2.44
C ASP A 335 9.50 -7.63 3.60
N ASP A 336 9.02 -7.40 4.83
CA ASP A 336 9.30 -8.28 5.97
C ASP A 336 8.40 -9.54 5.96
N THR A 337 8.07 -10.09 4.78
CA THR A 337 7.36 -11.38 4.72
C THR A 337 8.33 -12.52 4.39
N ASP A 338 8.57 -13.37 5.39
CA ASP A 338 9.21 -14.67 5.20
C ASP A 338 8.53 -15.41 4.03
N GLU A 339 9.34 -15.77 3.03
CA GLU A 339 8.93 -16.37 1.75
C GLU A 339 8.09 -17.63 1.94
N LEU A 340 6.82 -17.58 1.52
CA LEU A 340 6.10 -18.74 1.01
C LEU A 340 5.85 -18.48 -0.47
N SER A 341 6.74 -19.00 -1.32
CA SER A 341 6.62 -18.91 -2.78
C SER A 341 5.37 -19.67 -3.25
N TYR A 342 4.39 -18.97 -3.79
CA TYR A 342 3.27 -19.57 -4.52
C TYR A 342 3.68 -19.86 -5.96
N GLN A 343 3.45 -21.08 -6.43
CA GLN A 343 3.40 -21.37 -7.87
C GLN A 343 1.94 -21.44 -8.31
N GLU A 344 1.54 -20.58 -9.24
CA GLU A 344 0.24 -20.69 -9.91
C GLU A 344 0.24 -21.91 -10.82
N GLU A 345 -0.61 -22.91 -10.55
CA GLU A 345 -0.86 -23.98 -11.51
C GLU A 345 -1.77 -23.47 -12.65
N PRO A 346 -1.44 -23.75 -13.93
CA PRO A 346 -2.28 -23.37 -15.04
C PRO A 346 -3.62 -24.12 -15.01
N VAL A 347 -4.73 -23.37 -14.96
CA VAL A 347 -6.12 -23.86 -14.84
C VAL A 347 -6.68 -24.44 -16.15
N SER A 348 -5.83 -24.76 -17.13
CA SER A 348 -6.26 -25.17 -18.47
C SER A 348 -6.66 -26.65 -18.56
N SER A 349 -7.63 -27.11 -17.75
CA SER A 349 -8.45 -28.33 -17.99
C SER A 349 -9.21 -28.81 -16.74
N HIS A 350 -10.11 -28.01 -16.14
CA HIS A 350 -10.95 -28.51 -15.04
C HIS A 350 -12.28 -29.09 -15.57
N PRO A 351 -12.57 -30.40 -15.39
CA PRO A 351 -13.74 -31.08 -15.98
C PRO A 351 -15.09 -30.49 -15.59
N MET A 352 -15.16 -29.82 -14.43
CA MET A 352 -16.37 -29.12 -13.97
C MET A 352 -16.66 -27.85 -14.78
N LEU A 353 -15.65 -27.10 -15.20
CA LEU A 353 -15.84 -25.90 -16.04
C LEU A 353 -16.40 -26.30 -17.41
N GLU A 354 -15.95 -27.43 -17.94
CA GLU A 354 -16.42 -27.98 -19.22
C GLU A 354 -17.83 -28.59 -19.11
N ARG A 355 -18.17 -29.21 -17.98
CA ARG A 355 -19.55 -29.67 -17.71
C ARG A 355 -20.52 -28.52 -17.48
N LEU A 356 -20.15 -27.50 -16.70
CA LEU A 356 -20.95 -26.28 -16.51
C LEU A 356 -21.15 -25.53 -17.84
N ARG A 357 -20.12 -25.50 -18.70
CA ARG A 357 -20.18 -24.96 -20.07
C ARG A 357 -21.20 -25.70 -20.93
N ASN A 358 -21.26 -27.02 -20.85
CA ASN A 358 -22.15 -27.85 -21.67
C ASN A 358 -23.60 -27.90 -21.14
N GLU A 359 -23.81 -27.75 -19.83
CA GLU A 359 -25.14 -27.86 -19.20
C GLU A 359 -25.93 -26.54 -19.12
N LEU A 360 -25.25 -25.38 -19.17
CA LEU A 360 -25.87 -24.05 -19.18
C LEU A 360 -26.23 -23.62 -20.61
N SER A 361 -27.17 -24.34 -21.25
CA SER A 361 -27.63 -24.10 -22.64
C SER A 361 -28.47 -22.83 -22.86
N THR A 362 -28.42 -21.84 -21.95
CA THR A 362 -29.02 -20.53 -22.21
C THR A 362 -28.04 -19.64 -22.97
N SER A 363 -28.51 -19.02 -24.05
CA SER A 363 -27.74 -18.14 -24.95
C SER A 363 -26.93 -17.05 -24.23
N LYS A 364 -27.32 -16.63 -23.02
CA LYS A 364 -26.57 -15.65 -22.21
C LYS A 364 -25.41 -16.28 -21.41
N ALA A 365 -25.61 -17.44 -20.78
CA ALA A 365 -24.55 -18.11 -20.02
C ALA A 365 -23.48 -18.69 -20.96
N GLN A 366 -23.88 -19.25 -22.10
CA GLN A 366 -22.95 -19.77 -23.09
C GLN A 366 -22.04 -18.67 -23.69
N LYS A 367 -22.61 -17.51 -24.05
CA LYS A 367 -21.82 -16.35 -24.51
C LYS A 367 -20.87 -15.81 -23.45
N PHE A 368 -21.28 -15.84 -22.18
CA PHE A 368 -20.42 -15.48 -21.06
C PHE A 368 -19.22 -16.42 -20.94
N PHE A 369 -19.42 -17.74 -21.01
CA PHE A 369 -18.32 -18.72 -20.98
C PHE A 369 -17.44 -18.74 -22.23
N GLU A 370 -18.00 -18.51 -23.43
CA GLU A 370 -17.23 -18.37 -24.67
C GLU A 370 -16.34 -17.11 -24.65
N SER A 371 -16.79 -16.01 -24.03
CA SER A 371 -15.97 -14.79 -23.86
C SER A 371 -14.83 -14.96 -22.85
N ILE A 372 -14.97 -15.85 -21.87
CA ILE A 372 -13.93 -16.17 -20.88
C ILE A 372 -12.83 -17.03 -21.50
N SER A 373 -13.21 -18.00 -22.33
CA SER A 373 -12.29 -18.91 -23.03
C SER A 373 -11.45 -18.23 -24.12
N ALA A 374 -11.84 -17.04 -24.59
CA ALA A 374 -11.11 -16.29 -25.62
C ALA A 374 -10.03 -15.35 -25.04
N CYS A 375 -10.00 -15.17 -23.71
CA CYS A 375 -9.07 -14.29 -22.99
C CYS A 375 -7.99 -15.06 -22.19
N SER A 376 -7.98 -16.39 -22.29
CA SER A 376 -6.93 -17.30 -21.82
C SER A 376 -6.23 -17.94 -23.01
#